data_AF-A0A257QJQ9-F1
#
_entry.id   AF-A0A257QJQ9-F1
#
_cell.length_a   1.000
_cell.length_b   1.000
_cell.length_c   1.000
_cell.angle_alpha   90.00
_cell.angle_beta   90.00
_cell.angle_gamma   90.00
#
_symmetry.space_group_name_H-M   'P 1'
#
loop_
_entity.id
_entity.type
_entity.pdbx_description
1 polymer ?
#
loop_
_entity_poly.entity_id
_entity_poly.type
_entity_poly.pdbx_seq_one_letter_code
_entity_poly.pdbx_strand_id
1 'polypeptide(L)'
;EASQLSAFNTHRAGYEAASIKYLLFPPGANPFVQVMTASIGTARVKPVALFPGQSISGTMPLPASHGADLPAILIEVGTYGGASRGILNVRVCTATDCAIGHGDIANAGDNNYFAIKFEQPLAIGNASSLTYQLDFASGNQVAIWFTTEQGAHEHVLTPAGTTPGLAPLLGLEGVVPAGAPILVFSNPSMNIFKLPNAKPYMAVSGGSCRLKISSRQSATAQCTAPATLIRREVFFPGWQAHINDHPAPISAYHDTFQAINLPAGTSAIRFSYEPPHTMASVIVALISAFVWVAFALTQRRAGNTGALTIPQSAWLQRAAQIDLSKRSRAILPIAFIGLVAPLGLYLALATPPGDVADEPAQLVRAAALLHGTLIGERRVVTTPQGPSVTAGMRVNLAVPRAGFNPFIPLTKANFEQKQRTSWVQPHIFVSI
;
A
#
# COMPACT_ATOMS: atom_id res chain seq x y z
N GLU A 1 8.68 1.00 -13.78
CA GLU A 1 7.47 0.16 -13.64
C GLU A 1 7.70 -1.33 -13.89
N ALA A 2 8.51 -1.74 -14.89
CA ALA A 2 8.79 -3.18 -15.15
C ALA A 2 9.29 -3.98 -13.93
N SER A 3 10.01 -3.36 -12.99
CA SER A 3 10.48 -4.01 -11.75
C SER A 3 9.37 -4.26 -10.72
N GLN A 4 8.33 -3.41 -10.64
CA GLN A 4 7.27 -3.51 -9.64
C GLN A 4 6.24 -4.58 -10.01
N LEU A 5 5.88 -4.68 -11.29
CA LEU A 5 4.99 -5.75 -11.77
C LEU A 5 5.65 -7.12 -11.65
N SER A 6 6.95 -7.23 -11.99
CA SER A 6 7.72 -8.46 -11.82
C SER A 6 7.80 -8.87 -10.33
N ALA A 7 8.05 -7.90 -9.43
CA ALA A 7 8.02 -8.14 -7.99
C ALA A 7 6.63 -8.56 -7.50
N PHE A 8 5.55 -7.93 -7.99
CA PHE A 8 4.17 -8.31 -7.67
C PHE A 8 3.89 -9.75 -8.10
N ASN A 9 4.19 -10.12 -9.35
CA ASN A 9 3.95 -11.46 -9.87
C ASN A 9 4.71 -12.52 -9.08
N THR A 10 5.95 -12.21 -8.66
CA THR A 10 6.76 -13.09 -7.81
C THR A 10 6.11 -13.34 -6.44
N HIS A 11 5.47 -12.33 -5.84
CA HIS A 11 4.91 -12.41 -4.48
C HIS A 11 3.38 -12.59 -4.44
N ARG A 12 2.75 -12.78 -5.60
CA ARG A 12 1.31 -12.79 -5.78
C ARG A 12 0.59 -13.77 -4.85
N ALA A 13 1.13 -14.98 -4.73
CA ALA A 13 0.56 -16.01 -3.86
C ALA A 13 0.49 -15.55 -2.39
N GLY A 14 1.48 -14.77 -1.93
CA GLY A 14 1.50 -14.18 -0.59
C GLY A 14 0.38 -13.16 -0.38
N TYR A 15 0.15 -12.27 -1.35
CA TYR A 15 -0.94 -11.30 -1.31
C TYR A 15 -2.32 -11.98 -1.26
N GLU A 16 -2.52 -13.01 -2.08
CA GLU A 16 -3.75 -13.79 -2.09
C GLU A 16 -3.94 -14.58 -0.78
N ALA A 17 -2.85 -15.14 -0.22
CA ALA A 17 -2.86 -15.81 1.07
C ALA A 17 -3.16 -14.86 2.24
N ALA A 18 -2.83 -13.58 2.13
CA ALA A 18 -3.10 -12.52 3.09
C ALA A 18 -4.48 -11.84 2.90
N SER A 19 -5.37 -12.40 2.08
CA SER A 19 -6.70 -11.84 1.80
C SER A 19 -6.70 -10.47 1.11
N ILE A 20 -5.61 -10.06 0.45
CA ILE A 20 -5.63 -8.85 -0.36
C ILE A 20 -6.51 -9.12 -1.59
N LYS A 21 -7.62 -8.38 -1.67
CA LYS A 21 -8.63 -8.55 -2.72
C LYS A 21 -8.50 -7.56 -3.87
N TYR A 22 -8.02 -6.36 -3.58
CA TYR A 22 -7.97 -5.26 -4.54
C TYR A 22 -6.58 -4.63 -4.58
N LEU A 23 -6.17 -4.23 -5.77
CA LEU A 23 -4.94 -3.49 -6.06
C LEU A 23 -5.34 -2.14 -6.65
N LEU A 24 -4.67 -1.08 -6.21
CA LEU A 24 -4.91 0.28 -6.68
C LEU A 24 -3.74 0.73 -7.54
N PHE A 25 -4.05 1.34 -8.68
CA PHE A 25 -3.07 1.90 -9.60
C PHE A 25 -3.45 3.34 -9.98
N PRO A 26 -2.47 4.17 -10.40
CA PRO A 26 -2.74 5.48 -10.97
C PRO A 26 -3.76 5.44 -12.11
N PRO A 27 -4.46 6.55 -12.40
CA PRO A 27 -5.44 6.59 -13.47
C PRO A 27 -4.80 6.24 -14.82
N GLY A 28 -5.50 5.40 -15.59
CA GLY A 28 -5.07 4.89 -16.89
C GLY A 28 -3.97 3.81 -16.85
N ALA A 29 -3.31 3.57 -15.71
CA ALA A 29 -2.33 2.49 -15.61
C ALA A 29 -3.01 1.11 -15.61
N ASN A 30 -2.60 0.24 -16.52
CA ASN A 30 -3.00 -1.18 -16.52
C ASN A 30 -1.75 -2.07 -16.70
N PRO A 31 -1.04 -2.39 -15.61
CA PRO A 31 0.21 -3.12 -15.69
C PRO A 31 -0.01 -4.61 -15.95
N PHE A 32 -1.25 -5.11 -15.97
CA PHE A 32 -1.55 -6.53 -16.19
C PHE A 32 -1.82 -6.86 -17.66
N VAL A 33 -1.81 -5.85 -18.53
CA VAL A 33 -1.84 -6.02 -19.97
C VAL A 33 -0.41 -6.18 -20.47
N GLN A 34 -0.13 -7.26 -21.19
CA GLN A 34 1.11 -7.37 -21.95
C GLN A 34 1.01 -6.44 -23.16
N VAL A 35 1.60 -5.25 -23.05
CA VAL A 35 1.83 -4.40 -24.21
C VAL A 35 2.87 -5.09 -25.09
N MET A 36 2.39 -5.77 -26.13
CA MET A 36 3.25 -6.34 -27.17
C MET A 36 3.75 -5.18 -28.04
N THR A 37 4.87 -4.57 -27.63
CA THR A 37 5.51 -3.52 -28.43
C THR A 37 6.33 -4.15 -29.55
N ALA A 38 6.15 -3.63 -30.76
CA ALA A 38 7.02 -3.92 -31.89
C ALA A 38 8.42 -3.33 -31.60
N SER A 39 9.31 -4.13 -31.00
CA SER A 39 10.76 -3.88 -30.83
C SER A 39 11.17 -2.63 -30.02
N ILE A 40 11.80 -2.85 -28.86
CA ILE A 40 12.18 -1.82 -27.88
C ILE A 40 13.47 -1.11 -28.32
N GLY A 41 13.36 0.03 -28.99
CA GLY A 41 14.40 1.06 -29.02
C GLY A 41 14.35 1.92 -27.75
N THR A 42 15.48 2.11 -27.06
CA THR A 42 15.53 2.67 -25.70
C THR A 42 15.59 4.20 -25.59
N ALA A 43 15.35 4.99 -26.64
CA ALA A 43 15.93 6.35 -26.64
C ALA A 43 15.04 7.55 -26.90
N ARG A 44 13.93 7.52 -27.67
CA ARG A 44 13.12 8.75 -27.89
C ARG A 44 11.66 8.41 -28.21
N VAL A 45 10.75 8.86 -27.33
CA VAL A 45 9.33 8.89 -27.64
C VAL A 45 8.98 10.27 -28.21
N LYS A 46 8.48 10.34 -29.45
CA LYS A 46 8.08 11.58 -30.12
C LYS A 46 6.55 11.60 -30.26
N PRO A 47 5.86 12.65 -29.80
CA PRO A 47 4.44 12.79 -30.04
C PRO A 47 4.22 13.23 -31.50
N VAL A 48 3.28 12.59 -32.18
CA VAL A 48 2.78 12.98 -33.50
C VAL A 48 1.33 13.42 -33.32
N ALA A 49 1.07 14.71 -33.56
CA ALA A 49 -0.29 15.24 -33.49
C ALA A 49 -1.12 14.71 -34.67
N LEU A 50 -2.30 14.17 -34.35
CA LEU A 50 -3.30 13.72 -35.30
C LEU A 50 -4.50 14.67 -35.22
N PHE A 51 -4.81 15.30 -36.34
CA PHE A 51 -5.94 16.23 -36.50
C PHE A 51 -7.14 15.52 -37.15
N PRO A 52 -8.37 16.06 -37.01
CA PRO A 52 -9.55 15.46 -37.60
C PRO A 52 -9.38 15.20 -39.11
N GLY A 53 -9.74 14.01 -39.56
CA GLY A 53 -9.58 13.53 -40.93
C GLY A 53 -8.20 12.96 -41.26
N GLN A 54 -7.25 12.97 -40.32
CA GLN A 54 -5.93 12.35 -40.50
C GLN A 54 -5.92 10.92 -39.98
N SER A 55 -5.03 10.12 -40.57
CA SER A 55 -4.88 8.71 -40.21
C SER A 55 -3.44 8.26 -40.13
N ILE A 56 -3.19 7.26 -39.28
CA ILE A 56 -1.90 6.57 -39.18
C ILE A 56 -2.17 5.10 -39.50
N SER A 57 -1.38 4.52 -40.41
CA SER A 57 -1.47 3.10 -40.73
C SER A 57 -0.09 2.46 -40.81
N GLY A 58 -0.02 1.16 -40.60
CA GLY A 58 1.23 0.42 -40.62
C GLY A 58 1.06 -1.06 -40.30
N THR A 59 2.20 -1.74 -40.12
CA THR A 59 2.26 -3.14 -39.74
C THR A 59 2.97 -3.29 -38.40
N MET A 60 2.45 -4.17 -37.53
CA MET A 60 3.10 -4.55 -36.28
C MET A 60 3.40 -6.05 -36.25
N PRO A 61 4.63 -6.48 -35.91
CA PRO A 61 4.95 -7.89 -35.69
C PRO A 61 4.27 -8.45 -34.44
N LEU A 62 3.89 -9.74 -34.50
CA LEU A 62 3.44 -10.51 -33.34
C LEU A 62 4.60 -11.41 -32.85
N PRO A 63 4.83 -11.53 -31.53
CA PRO A 63 5.80 -12.44 -30.95
C PRO A 63 5.38 -13.89 -31.18
N ALA A 64 6.37 -14.80 -31.18
CA ALA A 64 6.17 -16.21 -31.51
C ALA A 64 5.17 -16.97 -30.60
N SER A 65 4.90 -16.47 -29.40
CA SER A 65 3.89 -16.99 -28.48
C SER A 65 2.76 -15.98 -28.30
N HIS A 66 1.69 -16.12 -29.06
CA HIS A 66 0.44 -15.39 -28.92
C HIS A 66 -0.71 -16.39 -28.82
N GLY A 67 -1.71 -16.11 -27.99
CA GLY A 67 -2.89 -16.96 -27.83
C GLY A 67 -4.17 -16.18 -28.12
N ALA A 68 -5.25 -16.92 -28.42
CA ALA A 68 -6.68 -16.54 -28.52
C ALA A 68 -7.03 -15.16 -29.14
N ASP A 69 -8.31 -14.81 -29.15
CA ASP A 69 -8.81 -13.61 -29.82
C ASP A 69 -8.41 -12.32 -29.08
N LEU A 70 -8.14 -11.23 -29.82
CA LEU A 70 -7.85 -9.90 -29.24
C LEU A 70 -9.14 -9.13 -29.01
N PRO A 71 -9.47 -8.73 -27.78
CA PRO A 71 -10.66 -7.93 -27.52
C PRO A 71 -10.45 -6.42 -27.74
N ALA A 72 -9.21 -5.94 -27.73
CA ALA A 72 -8.89 -4.52 -27.82
C ALA A 72 -7.46 -4.24 -28.30
N ILE A 73 -7.26 -3.02 -28.81
CA ILE A 73 -5.94 -2.41 -29.04
C ILE A 73 -5.71 -1.27 -28.04
N LEU A 74 -4.48 -1.12 -27.57
CA LEU A 74 -4.05 -0.02 -26.71
C LEU A 74 -3.17 0.93 -27.52
N ILE A 75 -3.43 2.22 -27.42
CA ILE A 75 -2.64 3.25 -28.11
C ILE A 75 -2.17 4.25 -27.07
N GLU A 76 -0.87 4.50 -26.97
CA GLU A 76 -0.36 5.54 -26.07
C GLU A 76 -0.64 6.91 -26.66
N VAL A 77 -1.49 7.69 -25.97
CA VAL A 77 -1.96 9.00 -26.43
C VAL A 77 -1.57 10.12 -25.48
N GLY A 78 -1.26 11.29 -26.03
CA GLY A 78 -1.21 12.56 -25.32
C GLY A 78 -2.50 13.34 -25.57
N THR A 79 -3.17 13.74 -24.50
CA THR A 79 -4.43 14.50 -24.52
C THR A 79 -4.23 15.97 -24.16
N TYR A 80 -2.98 16.45 -24.14
CA TYR A 80 -2.63 17.84 -23.83
C TYR A 80 -3.18 18.29 -22.47
N GLY A 81 -2.91 17.51 -21.42
CA GLY A 81 -3.46 17.75 -20.09
C GLY A 81 -4.97 17.51 -19.99
N GLY A 82 -5.53 16.59 -20.80
CA GLY A 82 -6.96 16.27 -20.81
C GLY A 82 -7.84 17.22 -21.63
N ALA A 83 -7.24 18.07 -22.47
CA ALA A 83 -7.94 19.02 -23.35
C ALA A 83 -8.39 18.41 -24.68
N SER A 84 -7.82 17.27 -25.10
CA SER A 84 -8.21 16.59 -26.34
C SER A 84 -9.63 16.05 -26.29
N ARG A 85 -10.37 16.23 -27.37
CA ARG A 85 -11.72 15.72 -27.59
C ARG A 85 -11.79 15.14 -28.99
N GLY A 86 -12.66 14.16 -29.21
CA GLY A 86 -12.84 13.55 -30.52
C GLY A 86 -12.97 12.04 -30.48
N ILE A 87 -13.33 11.46 -31.62
CA ILE A 87 -13.43 10.02 -31.79
C ILE A 87 -12.22 9.51 -32.56
N LEU A 88 -11.50 8.56 -31.95
CA LEU A 88 -10.46 7.78 -32.62
C LEU A 88 -11.05 6.43 -33.03
N ASN A 89 -11.13 6.19 -34.34
CA ASN A 89 -11.51 4.91 -34.90
C ASN A 89 -10.27 4.06 -35.13
N VAL A 90 -10.41 2.75 -34.96
CA VAL A 90 -9.33 1.80 -35.18
C VAL A 90 -9.83 0.66 -36.03
N ARG A 91 -8.96 0.21 -36.94
CA ARG A 91 -9.10 -1.04 -37.66
C ARG A 91 -7.81 -1.82 -37.52
N VAL A 92 -7.92 -3.09 -37.14
CA VAL A 92 -6.78 -4.00 -37.00
C VAL A 92 -7.12 -5.29 -37.74
N CYS A 93 -6.22 -5.76 -38.59
CA CYS A 93 -6.45 -6.94 -39.41
C CYS A 93 -5.30 -7.94 -39.33
N THR A 94 -5.66 -9.22 -39.39
CA THR A 94 -4.79 -10.30 -39.84
C THR A 94 -4.85 -10.40 -41.37
N ALA A 95 -4.23 -11.43 -41.96
CA ALA A 95 -4.36 -11.69 -43.40
C ALA A 95 -5.80 -12.09 -43.82
N THR A 96 -6.62 -12.59 -42.88
CA THR A 96 -7.94 -13.18 -43.19
C THR A 96 -9.11 -12.51 -42.48
N ASP A 97 -8.86 -11.77 -41.41
CA ASP A 97 -9.91 -11.20 -40.56
C ASP A 97 -9.56 -9.78 -40.10
N CYS A 98 -10.57 -8.97 -39.81
CA CYS A 98 -10.44 -7.59 -39.37
C CYS A 98 -11.39 -7.28 -38.22
N ALA A 99 -10.87 -6.59 -37.20
CA ALA A 99 -11.65 -6.03 -36.12
C ALA A 99 -11.63 -4.51 -36.18
N ILE A 100 -12.77 -3.92 -35.81
CA ILE A 100 -12.99 -2.47 -35.82
C ILE A 100 -13.43 -2.06 -34.42
N GLY A 101 -12.99 -0.90 -33.98
CA GLY A 101 -13.40 -0.29 -32.72
C GLY A 101 -13.36 1.23 -32.81
N HIS A 102 -13.92 1.88 -31.80
CA HIS A 102 -13.88 3.34 -31.69
C HIS A 102 -13.80 3.74 -30.21
N GLY A 103 -13.17 4.88 -29.93
CA GLY A 103 -13.06 5.41 -28.57
C GLY A 103 -13.12 6.94 -28.55
N ASP A 104 -13.83 7.47 -27.54
CA ASP A 104 -13.85 8.91 -27.26
C ASP A 104 -12.60 9.30 -26.45
N ILE A 105 -11.77 10.17 -27.03
CA ILE A 105 -10.54 10.69 -26.42
C ILE A 105 -10.80 11.44 -25.12
N ALA A 106 -12.02 11.92 -24.86
CA ALA A 106 -12.39 12.50 -23.57
C ALA A 106 -12.21 11.53 -22.39
N ASN A 107 -12.22 10.21 -22.65
CA ASN A 107 -12.02 9.17 -21.64
C ASN A 107 -10.55 8.71 -21.52
N ALA A 108 -9.65 9.25 -22.34
CA ALA A 108 -8.23 8.90 -22.30
C ALA A 108 -7.49 9.74 -21.24
N GLY A 109 -6.61 9.08 -20.47
CA GLY A 109 -5.63 9.76 -19.64
C GLY A 109 -4.53 10.40 -20.49
N ASP A 110 -3.98 11.55 -20.04
CA ASP A 110 -2.86 12.18 -20.73
C ASP A 110 -1.57 11.35 -20.59
N ASN A 111 -0.88 11.12 -21.71
CA ASN A 111 0.36 10.34 -21.80
C ASN A 111 0.19 8.92 -21.25
N ASN A 112 -0.91 8.28 -21.65
CA ASN A 112 -1.27 6.95 -21.19
C ASN A 112 -1.86 6.10 -22.31
N TYR A 113 -1.89 4.80 -22.11
CA TYR A 113 -2.56 3.87 -23.01
C TYR A 113 -4.07 4.09 -22.96
N PHE A 114 -4.64 4.43 -24.11
CA PHE A 114 -6.06 4.44 -24.35
C PHE A 114 -6.46 3.11 -24.99
N ALA A 115 -7.28 2.33 -24.27
CA ALA A 115 -7.79 1.05 -24.75
C ALA A 115 -9.05 1.27 -25.60
N ILE A 116 -9.00 0.83 -26.86
CA ILE A 116 -10.15 0.81 -27.76
C ILE A 116 -10.57 -0.64 -27.96
N LYS A 117 -11.74 -0.97 -27.41
CA LYS A 117 -12.35 -2.29 -27.56
C LYS A 117 -12.87 -2.46 -28.97
N PHE A 118 -12.66 -3.65 -29.51
CA PHE A 118 -13.27 -4.02 -30.78
C PHE A 118 -14.74 -4.39 -30.59
N GLU A 119 -15.55 -4.15 -31.63
CA GLU A 119 -16.95 -4.56 -31.67
C GLU A 119 -17.10 -6.09 -31.58
N GLN A 120 -16.16 -6.81 -32.21
CA GLN A 120 -15.95 -8.24 -32.05
C GLN A 120 -14.45 -8.53 -31.86
N PRO A 121 -14.09 -9.47 -30.97
CA PRO A 121 -12.69 -9.86 -30.81
C PRO A 121 -12.06 -10.33 -32.13
N LEU A 122 -10.81 -9.90 -32.40
CA LEU A 122 -10.06 -10.31 -33.59
C LEU A 122 -9.45 -11.71 -33.40
N ALA A 123 -9.80 -12.66 -34.26
CA ALA A 123 -9.16 -13.96 -34.27
C ALA A 123 -7.72 -13.87 -34.83
N ILE A 124 -6.71 -13.97 -33.96
CA ILE A 124 -5.29 -13.82 -34.36
C ILE A 124 -4.72 -15.11 -34.96
N GLY A 125 -5.20 -16.26 -34.51
CA GLY A 125 -4.69 -17.57 -34.94
C GLY A 125 -3.17 -17.71 -34.82
N ASN A 126 -2.51 -18.01 -35.93
CA ASN A 126 -1.04 -18.12 -36.05
C ASN A 126 -0.42 -16.93 -36.80
N ALA A 127 -1.08 -15.76 -36.81
CA ALA A 127 -0.59 -14.61 -37.56
C ALA A 127 0.78 -14.13 -37.03
N SER A 128 1.72 -13.87 -37.95
CA SER A 128 3.04 -13.33 -37.60
C SER A 128 3.06 -11.80 -37.50
N SER A 129 2.05 -11.12 -38.02
CA SER A 129 1.94 -9.67 -38.04
C SER A 129 0.48 -9.23 -38.18
N LEU A 130 0.19 -8.02 -37.71
CA LEU A 130 -1.09 -7.34 -37.89
C LEU A 130 -0.89 -6.06 -38.70
N THR A 131 -1.87 -5.71 -39.52
CA THR A 131 -1.97 -4.37 -40.11
C THR A 131 -2.94 -3.54 -39.28
N TYR A 132 -2.62 -2.27 -39.03
CA TYR A 132 -3.51 -1.38 -38.30
C TYR A 132 -3.73 -0.08 -39.06
N GLN A 133 -4.86 0.55 -38.76
CA GLN A 133 -5.22 1.90 -39.19
C GLN A 133 -5.92 2.61 -38.03
N LEU A 134 -5.42 3.80 -37.70
CA LEU A 134 -5.96 4.71 -36.71
C LEU A 134 -6.49 5.93 -37.44
N ASP A 135 -7.79 6.18 -37.38
CA ASP A 135 -8.44 7.31 -38.05
C ASP A 135 -9.03 8.26 -37.01
N PHE A 136 -8.49 9.48 -36.91
CA PHE A 136 -9.05 10.47 -36.00
C PHE A 136 -10.19 11.21 -36.70
N ALA A 137 -11.42 10.79 -36.43
CA ALA A 137 -12.58 11.16 -37.23
C ALA A 137 -13.13 12.56 -36.91
N SER A 138 -13.02 13.00 -35.66
CA SER A 138 -13.61 14.26 -35.20
C SER A 138 -12.83 14.83 -34.01
N GLY A 139 -13.10 16.08 -33.64
CA GLY A 139 -12.54 16.69 -32.45
C GLY A 139 -11.55 17.82 -32.71
N ASN A 140 -10.58 18.01 -31.82
CA ASN A 140 -9.55 19.06 -31.95
C ASN A 140 -8.20 18.49 -32.40
N GLN A 141 -7.54 17.71 -31.55
CA GLN A 141 -6.28 17.02 -31.85
C GLN A 141 -6.03 15.97 -30.77
N VAL A 142 -5.28 14.92 -31.11
CA VAL A 142 -4.72 13.96 -30.16
C VAL A 142 -3.28 13.67 -30.55
N ALA A 143 -2.37 13.59 -29.58
CA ALA A 143 -1.01 13.14 -29.86
C ALA A 143 -0.96 11.61 -29.80
N ILE A 144 -0.41 10.96 -30.83
CA ILE A 144 -0.03 9.54 -30.78
C ILE A 144 1.46 9.49 -30.49
N TRP A 145 1.87 8.74 -29.47
CA TRP A 145 3.28 8.61 -29.12
C TRP A 145 3.98 7.60 -30.03
N PHE A 146 5.15 7.95 -30.56
CA PHE A 146 5.97 7.09 -31.43
C PHE A 146 7.32 6.81 -30.78
N THR A 147 7.88 5.62 -30.99
CA THR A 147 9.25 5.26 -30.60
C THR A 147 10.10 4.92 -31.82
N THR A 148 11.41 4.88 -31.64
CA THR A 148 12.35 4.37 -32.65
C THR A 148 12.20 2.86 -32.80
N GLU A 149 11.99 2.37 -34.02
CA GLU A 149 11.86 0.95 -34.33
C GLU A 149 13.13 0.40 -35.00
N GLN A 150 13.56 -0.80 -34.61
CA GLN A 150 14.58 -1.56 -35.36
C GLN A 150 13.90 -2.45 -36.40
N GLY A 151 13.86 -1.98 -37.65
CA GLY A 151 13.24 -2.68 -38.77
C GLY A 151 12.89 -1.69 -39.89
N ALA A 152 12.62 -2.21 -41.09
CA ALA A 152 12.20 -1.41 -42.25
C ALA A 152 10.66 -1.34 -42.37
N HIS A 153 9.94 -1.35 -41.25
CA HIS A 153 8.48 -1.20 -41.27
C HIS A 153 8.14 0.28 -41.48
N GLU A 154 7.53 0.59 -42.61
CA GLU A 154 7.04 1.94 -42.91
C GLU A 154 5.65 2.14 -42.32
N HIS A 155 5.50 3.22 -41.56
CA HIS A 155 4.23 3.68 -41.05
C HIS A 155 3.85 4.95 -41.80
N VAL A 156 2.61 5.03 -42.28
CA VAL A 156 2.11 6.10 -43.14
C VAL A 156 1.17 7.00 -42.33
N LEU A 157 1.51 8.29 -42.25
CA LEU A 157 0.65 9.34 -41.74
C LEU A 157 -0.01 10.05 -42.93
N THR A 158 -1.32 9.95 -43.05
CA THR A 158 -2.06 10.62 -44.13
C THR A 158 -2.59 11.97 -43.64
N PRO A 159 -2.30 13.10 -44.33
CA PRO A 159 -1.62 13.24 -45.63
C PRO A 159 -0.10 13.54 -45.55
N ALA A 160 0.51 13.53 -44.37
CA ALA A 160 1.88 14.02 -44.17
C ALA A 160 3.00 13.13 -44.75
N GLY A 161 2.69 11.91 -45.19
CA GLY A 161 3.64 10.95 -45.76
C GLY A 161 4.12 9.89 -44.77
N THR A 162 5.18 9.16 -45.14
CA THR A 162 5.78 8.11 -44.30
C THR A 162 6.54 8.68 -43.11
N THR A 163 6.62 7.93 -42.01
CA THR A 163 7.48 8.22 -40.85
C THR A 163 8.61 7.19 -40.74
N PRO A 164 9.72 7.33 -41.49
CA PRO A 164 10.78 6.31 -41.52
C PRO A 164 11.45 6.14 -40.17
N GLY A 165 11.58 4.89 -39.72
CA GLY A 165 12.28 4.53 -38.47
C GLY A 165 11.52 4.88 -37.17
N LEU A 166 10.25 5.26 -37.26
CA LEU A 166 9.38 5.51 -36.11
C LEU A 166 8.12 4.66 -36.19
N ALA A 167 7.77 4.00 -35.08
CA ALA A 167 6.53 3.24 -34.92
C ALA A 167 5.68 3.82 -33.80
N PRO A 168 4.35 3.84 -33.90
CA PRO A 168 3.50 4.23 -32.79
C PRO A 168 3.61 3.23 -31.63
N LEU A 169 3.49 3.74 -30.42
CA LEU A 169 3.41 2.95 -29.19
C LEU A 169 2.02 2.31 -29.12
N LEU A 170 1.93 1.15 -29.75
CA LEU A 170 0.76 0.28 -29.73
C LEU A 170 1.01 -0.87 -28.76
N GLY A 171 -0.05 -1.21 -28.03
CA GLY A 171 -0.18 -2.45 -27.27
C GLY A 171 -1.34 -3.24 -27.81
N LEU A 172 -1.28 -4.55 -27.62
CA LEU A 172 -2.43 -5.41 -27.81
C LEU A 172 -2.92 -5.81 -26.42
N GLU A 173 -4.23 -5.87 -26.20
CA GLU A 173 -4.74 -6.52 -24.99
C GLU A 173 -4.60 -8.04 -25.19
N GLY A 174 -3.37 -8.53 -25.08
CA GLY A 174 -3.06 -9.95 -25.17
C GLY A 174 -3.68 -10.71 -24.01
N VAL A 175 -3.99 -11.99 -24.24
CA VAL A 175 -4.54 -12.96 -23.27
C VAL A 175 -4.13 -12.61 -21.85
N VAL A 176 -5.09 -12.10 -21.08
CA VAL A 176 -4.97 -11.96 -19.62
C VAL A 176 -4.59 -13.36 -19.10
N PRO A 177 -3.37 -13.56 -18.56
CA PRO A 177 -2.97 -14.88 -18.08
C PRO A 177 -4.05 -15.42 -17.15
N ALA A 178 -4.37 -16.71 -17.23
CA ALA A 178 -5.42 -17.29 -16.39
C ALA A 178 -5.17 -16.90 -14.92
N GLY A 179 -6.15 -16.17 -14.35
CA GLY A 179 -6.06 -15.63 -13.01
C GLY A 179 -5.40 -14.25 -12.88
N ALA A 180 -5.02 -13.50 -13.91
CA ALA A 180 -4.49 -12.15 -13.68
C ALA A 180 -5.52 -11.22 -13.00
N PRO A 181 -5.08 -10.13 -12.35
CA PRO A 181 -5.98 -9.17 -11.72
C PRO A 181 -6.96 -8.54 -12.73
N ILE A 182 -8.22 -8.41 -12.33
CA ILE A 182 -9.32 -7.95 -13.20
C ILE A 182 -9.64 -6.49 -12.88
N LEU A 183 -9.64 -5.59 -13.86
CA LEU A 183 -10.09 -4.21 -13.64
C LEU A 183 -11.58 -4.21 -13.25
N VAL A 184 -11.91 -3.68 -12.07
CA VAL A 184 -13.29 -3.61 -11.54
C VAL A 184 -13.79 -2.19 -11.34
N PHE A 185 -12.91 -1.20 -11.38
CA PHE A 185 -13.27 0.22 -11.29
C PHE A 185 -12.18 1.10 -11.92
N SER A 186 -12.58 2.19 -12.56
CA SER A 186 -11.68 3.18 -13.13
C SER A 186 -12.31 4.58 -13.09
N ASN A 187 -11.51 5.59 -12.73
CA ASN A 187 -11.89 7.00 -12.81
C ASN A 187 -10.64 7.89 -13.01
N PRO A 188 -10.79 9.22 -13.14
CA PRO A 188 -9.64 10.13 -13.30
C PRO A 188 -8.64 10.17 -12.13
N SER A 189 -8.92 9.50 -11.01
CA SER A 189 -8.04 9.46 -9.82
C SER A 189 -7.36 8.11 -9.62
N MET A 190 -7.94 6.99 -10.07
CA MET A 190 -7.40 5.64 -9.86
C MET A 190 -8.05 4.56 -10.72
N ASN A 191 -7.32 3.46 -10.86
CA ASN A 191 -7.80 2.16 -11.32
C ASN A 191 -7.78 1.15 -10.17
N ILE A 192 -8.82 0.31 -10.05
CA ILE A 192 -8.90 -0.75 -9.04
C ILE A 192 -9.00 -2.10 -9.74
N PHE A 193 -8.05 -2.99 -9.45
CA PHE A 193 -8.02 -4.35 -9.95
C PHE A 193 -8.35 -5.34 -8.84
N LYS A 194 -9.17 -6.35 -9.13
CA LYS A 194 -9.52 -7.43 -8.21
C LYS A 194 -8.62 -8.64 -8.44
N LEU A 195 -8.03 -9.16 -7.37
CA LEU A 195 -7.33 -10.44 -7.39
C LEU A 195 -8.35 -11.59 -7.41
N PRO A 196 -8.34 -12.48 -8.41
CA PRO A 196 -9.37 -13.50 -8.56
C PRO A 196 -9.26 -14.61 -7.51
N ASN A 197 -8.04 -14.90 -7.04
CA ASN A 197 -7.79 -16.03 -6.13
C ASN A 197 -7.51 -15.60 -4.68
N ALA A 198 -7.89 -14.37 -4.31
CA ALA A 198 -7.75 -13.88 -2.93
C ALA A 198 -8.49 -14.80 -1.94
N LYS A 199 -7.78 -15.30 -0.93
CA LYS A 199 -8.39 -16.17 0.08
C LYS A 199 -9.32 -15.37 1.00
N PRO A 200 -10.43 -15.96 1.49
CA PRO A 200 -11.32 -15.29 2.45
C PRO A 200 -10.60 -14.94 3.76
N TYR A 201 -10.96 -13.80 4.36
CA TYR A 201 -10.35 -13.35 5.63
C TYR A 201 -10.49 -14.37 6.76
N MET A 202 -11.63 -15.06 6.82
CA MET A 202 -11.83 -16.25 7.65
C MET A 202 -12.21 -17.44 6.78
N ALA A 203 -11.57 -18.58 6.99
CA ALA A 203 -11.83 -19.83 6.26
C ALA A 203 -11.70 -21.03 7.21
N VAL A 204 -12.32 -22.16 6.86
CA VAL A 204 -12.19 -23.41 7.62
C VAL A 204 -11.26 -24.39 6.89
N SER A 205 -10.48 -25.13 7.67
CA SER A 205 -9.67 -26.27 7.23
C SER A 205 -9.99 -27.51 8.07
N GLY A 206 -9.80 -28.70 7.51
CA GLY A 206 -9.90 -29.98 8.24
C GLY A 206 -11.32 -30.49 8.53
N GLY A 207 -12.38 -29.78 8.12
CA GLY A 207 -13.77 -30.21 8.30
C GLY A 207 -14.77 -29.35 7.50
N SER A 208 -16.02 -29.81 7.38
CA SER A 208 -17.08 -29.09 6.66
C SER A 208 -17.88 -28.21 7.61
N CYS A 209 -17.67 -26.89 7.50
CA CYS A 209 -18.40 -25.89 8.26
C CYS A 209 -19.01 -24.82 7.34
N ARG A 210 -20.21 -24.35 7.68
CA ARG A 210 -20.79 -23.13 7.12
C ARG A 210 -20.42 -21.95 8.01
N LEU A 211 -19.65 -21.00 7.48
CA LEU A 211 -19.28 -19.76 8.17
C LEU A 211 -20.21 -18.61 7.79
N LYS A 212 -20.65 -17.86 8.79
CA LYS A 212 -21.26 -16.53 8.63
C LYS A 212 -20.43 -15.53 9.42
N ILE A 213 -19.72 -14.67 8.69
CA ILE A 213 -18.83 -13.66 9.23
C ILE A 213 -19.66 -12.39 9.50
N SER A 214 -19.68 -11.93 10.74
CA SER A 214 -20.40 -10.72 11.14
C SER A 214 -19.48 -9.50 11.14
N SER A 215 -18.21 -9.68 11.54
CA SER A 215 -17.17 -8.64 11.48
C SER A 215 -15.78 -9.28 11.39
N ARG A 216 -14.72 -8.46 11.39
CA ARG A 216 -13.33 -8.95 11.52
C ARG A 216 -13.06 -9.69 12.84
N GLN A 217 -13.88 -9.43 13.85
CA GLN A 217 -13.73 -9.95 15.21
C GLN A 217 -14.83 -10.96 15.59
N SER A 218 -15.87 -11.13 14.79
CA SER A 218 -16.97 -12.04 15.13
C SER A 218 -17.48 -12.85 13.94
N ALA A 219 -17.73 -14.13 14.19
CA ALA A 219 -18.28 -15.06 13.21
C ALA A 219 -19.11 -16.14 13.91
N THR A 220 -19.98 -16.78 13.13
CA THR A 220 -20.69 -18.00 13.54
C THR A 220 -20.30 -19.13 12.60
N ALA A 221 -20.04 -20.30 13.14
CA ALA A 221 -19.69 -21.50 12.39
C ALA A 221 -20.68 -22.62 12.71
N GLN A 222 -21.15 -23.32 11.68
CA GLN A 222 -21.94 -24.54 11.82
C GLN A 222 -21.14 -25.69 11.21
N CYS A 223 -20.56 -26.52 12.06
CA CYS A 223 -19.62 -27.57 11.68
C CYS A 223 -20.25 -28.96 11.81
N THR A 224 -20.07 -29.81 10.80
CA THR A 224 -20.52 -31.21 10.86
C THR A 224 -19.54 -32.12 11.63
N ALA A 225 -18.27 -31.71 11.69
CA ALA A 225 -17.19 -32.37 12.42
C ALA A 225 -16.24 -31.30 12.99
N PRO A 226 -15.36 -31.64 13.95
CA PRO A 226 -14.32 -30.71 14.40
C PRO A 226 -13.52 -30.16 13.23
N ALA A 227 -13.16 -28.89 13.28
CA ALA A 227 -12.45 -28.21 12.21
C ALA A 227 -11.54 -27.11 12.75
N THR A 228 -10.72 -26.50 11.91
CA THR A 228 -9.87 -25.37 12.29
C THR A 228 -10.33 -24.12 11.55
N LEU A 229 -10.66 -23.05 12.29
CA LEU A 229 -10.89 -21.73 11.72
C LEU A 229 -9.55 -21.02 11.55
N ILE A 230 -9.23 -20.70 10.31
CA ILE A 230 -8.10 -19.85 9.95
C ILE A 230 -8.61 -18.41 9.80
N ARG A 231 -8.04 -17.49 10.57
CA ARG A 231 -8.26 -16.04 10.46
C ARG A 231 -6.98 -15.40 9.97
N ARG A 232 -7.03 -14.78 8.79
CA ARG A 232 -5.89 -14.10 8.12
C ARG A 232 -5.63 -12.73 8.72
N GLU A 233 -5.47 -12.73 10.03
CA GLU A 233 -4.97 -11.62 10.83
C GLU A 233 -3.61 -12.01 11.40
N VAL A 234 -2.73 -11.04 11.61
CA VAL A 234 -1.38 -11.30 12.14
C VAL A 234 -1.46 -11.99 13.51
N PHE A 235 -0.71 -13.07 13.69
CA PHE A 235 -0.54 -13.76 14.97
C PHE A 235 0.43 -12.97 15.85
N PHE A 236 -0.06 -12.45 16.98
CA PHE A 236 0.73 -11.62 17.89
C PHE A 236 0.28 -11.81 19.35
N PRO A 237 1.17 -11.70 20.36
CA PRO A 237 0.79 -11.77 21.76
C PRO A 237 -0.24 -10.70 22.15
N GLY A 238 -1.26 -11.08 22.91
CA GLY A 238 -2.37 -10.20 23.33
C GLY A 238 -3.70 -10.47 22.62
N TRP A 239 -3.70 -11.26 21.53
CA TRP A 239 -4.94 -11.75 20.96
C TRP A 239 -5.60 -12.80 21.85
N GLN A 240 -6.91 -12.70 22.00
CA GLN A 240 -7.77 -13.63 22.72
C GLN A 240 -8.91 -14.08 21.80
N ALA A 241 -9.30 -15.34 21.91
CA ALA A 241 -10.45 -15.88 21.20
C ALA A 241 -11.39 -16.57 22.18
N HIS A 242 -12.69 -16.47 21.92
CA HIS A 242 -13.73 -17.14 22.67
C HIS A 242 -14.65 -17.90 21.71
N ILE A 243 -14.98 -19.14 22.05
CA ILE A 243 -15.96 -19.98 21.37
C ILE A 243 -17.10 -20.24 22.35
N ASN A 244 -18.31 -19.79 22.02
CA ASN A 244 -19.48 -19.86 22.91
C ASN A 244 -19.15 -19.32 24.31
N ASP A 245 -18.50 -18.15 24.36
CA ASP A 245 -18.05 -17.45 25.58
C ASP A 245 -16.98 -18.18 26.41
N HIS A 246 -16.45 -19.32 25.95
CA HIS A 246 -15.32 -20.00 26.57
C HIS A 246 -13.99 -19.66 25.87
N PRO A 247 -12.89 -19.41 26.62
CA PRO A 247 -11.58 -19.14 26.03
C PRO A 247 -11.11 -20.26 25.10
N ALA A 248 -10.63 -19.89 23.92
CA ALA A 248 -10.08 -20.78 22.92
C ALA A 248 -8.62 -20.39 22.61
N PRO A 249 -7.68 -21.35 22.63
CA PRO A 249 -6.29 -21.07 22.32
C PRO A 249 -6.14 -20.66 20.85
N ILE A 250 -5.41 -19.57 20.61
CA ILE A 250 -5.02 -19.14 19.28
C ILE A 250 -3.62 -19.70 18.98
N SER A 251 -3.50 -20.38 17.85
CA SER A 251 -2.25 -20.91 17.32
C SER A 251 -1.82 -20.15 16.07
N ALA A 252 -0.52 -20.20 15.75
CA ALA A 252 -0.01 -19.66 14.50
C ALA A 252 -0.31 -20.62 13.34
N TYR A 253 -0.84 -20.08 12.26
CA TYR A 253 -1.06 -20.75 10.98
C TYR A 253 -0.07 -20.19 9.95
N HIS A 254 0.83 -21.05 9.47
CA HIS A 254 1.97 -20.65 8.62
C HIS A 254 2.76 -19.46 9.20
N ASP A 255 3.03 -19.51 10.51
CA ASP A 255 3.80 -18.54 11.30
C ASP A 255 3.28 -17.09 11.32
N THR A 256 2.20 -16.81 10.60
CA THR A 256 1.76 -15.43 10.34
C THR A 256 0.31 -15.22 10.73
N PHE A 257 -0.56 -16.20 10.50
CA PHE A 257 -2.00 -16.04 10.69
C PHE A 257 -2.50 -16.73 11.95
N GLN A 258 -3.72 -16.42 12.35
CA GLN A 258 -4.34 -16.99 13.54
C GLN A 258 -5.14 -18.24 13.18
N ALA A 259 -5.08 -19.27 14.02
CA ALA A 259 -5.94 -20.45 13.93
C ALA A 259 -6.53 -20.84 15.29
N ILE A 260 -7.81 -21.20 15.30
CA ILE A 260 -8.51 -21.75 16.46
C ILE A 260 -9.20 -23.06 16.08
N ASN A 261 -9.27 -24.00 17.02
CA ASN A 261 -9.99 -25.25 16.82
C ASN A 261 -11.48 -25.06 17.14
N LEU A 262 -12.34 -25.47 16.21
CA LEU A 262 -13.78 -25.45 16.33
C LEU A 262 -14.31 -26.85 16.66
N PRO A 263 -15.24 -26.98 17.63
CA PRO A 263 -15.96 -28.23 17.84
C PRO A 263 -16.98 -28.48 16.71
N ALA A 264 -17.48 -29.71 16.62
CA ALA A 264 -18.68 -30.00 15.84
C ALA A 264 -19.90 -29.26 16.43
N GLY A 265 -20.87 -28.93 15.59
CA GLY A 265 -22.07 -28.17 15.95
C GLY A 265 -21.95 -26.67 15.67
N THR A 266 -22.76 -25.88 16.38
CA THR A 266 -22.80 -24.42 16.20
C THR A 266 -21.87 -23.72 17.19
N SER A 267 -21.02 -22.84 16.69
CA SER A 267 -20.06 -22.05 17.46
C SER A 267 -20.23 -20.56 17.17
N ALA A 268 -20.40 -19.76 18.23
CA ALA A 268 -20.25 -18.31 18.19
C ALA A 268 -18.80 -17.96 18.54
N ILE A 269 -18.09 -17.32 17.61
CA ILE A 269 -16.68 -17.01 17.72
C ILE A 269 -16.50 -15.50 17.90
N ARG A 270 -15.70 -15.11 18.89
CA ARG A 270 -15.30 -13.71 19.13
C ARG A 270 -13.79 -13.62 19.33
N PHE A 271 -13.19 -12.60 18.72
CA PHE A 271 -11.79 -12.23 18.89
C PHE A 271 -11.69 -10.86 19.54
N SER A 272 -10.78 -10.72 20.49
CA SER A 272 -10.41 -9.45 21.11
C SER A 272 -8.90 -9.33 21.16
N TYR A 273 -8.39 -8.11 21.12
CA TYR A 273 -6.96 -7.85 21.28
C TYR A 273 -6.76 -6.97 22.52
N GLU A 274 -5.94 -7.44 23.44
CA GLU A 274 -5.52 -6.73 24.63
C GLU A 274 -3.99 -6.80 24.69
N PRO A 275 -3.28 -5.67 24.42
CA PRO A 275 -1.84 -5.68 24.44
C PRO A 275 -1.30 -6.17 25.80
N PRO A 276 -0.23 -6.99 25.80
CA PRO A 276 0.41 -7.38 27.04
C PRO A 276 0.82 -6.14 27.86
N HIS A 277 0.68 -6.22 29.18
CA HIS A 277 1.10 -5.19 30.14
C HIS A 277 0.28 -3.88 30.12
N THR A 278 -0.81 -3.77 29.36
CA THR A 278 -1.69 -2.59 29.43
C THR A 278 -2.18 -2.33 30.86
N MET A 279 -2.70 -3.35 31.56
CA MET A 279 -3.12 -3.19 32.96
C MET A 279 -1.97 -2.80 33.90
N ALA A 280 -0.78 -3.38 33.71
CA ALA A 280 0.40 -3.02 34.52
C ALA A 280 0.79 -1.55 34.32
N SER A 281 0.77 -1.04 33.08
CA SER A 281 1.05 0.36 32.79
C SER A 281 0.04 1.31 33.43
N VAL A 282 -1.25 0.96 33.39
CA VAL A 282 -2.32 1.72 34.07
C VAL A 282 -2.11 1.72 35.58
N ILE A 283 -1.82 0.58 36.19
CA ILE A 283 -1.55 0.48 37.64
C ILE A 283 -0.34 1.34 38.02
N VAL A 284 0.76 1.27 37.26
CA VAL A 284 1.95 2.09 37.51
C VAL A 284 1.63 3.58 37.38
N ALA A 285 0.83 3.97 36.38
CA ALA A 285 0.39 5.35 36.22
C ALA A 285 -0.48 5.82 37.41
N LEU A 286 -1.41 4.98 37.88
CA LEU A 286 -2.26 5.30 39.03
C LEU A 286 -1.48 5.38 40.33
N ILE A 287 -0.52 4.48 40.57
CA ILE A 287 0.38 4.54 41.74
C ILE A 287 1.22 5.82 41.68
N SER A 288 1.75 6.16 40.51
CA SER A 288 2.54 7.38 40.31
C SER A 288 1.71 8.63 40.60
N ALA A 289 0.45 8.66 40.13
CA ALA A 289 -0.49 9.74 40.42
C ALA A 289 -0.84 9.83 41.92
N PHE A 290 -1.07 8.69 42.59
CA PHE A 290 -1.35 8.64 44.02
C PHE A 290 -0.16 9.17 44.85
N VAL A 291 1.06 8.71 44.55
CA VAL A 291 2.28 9.20 45.21
C VAL A 291 2.43 10.71 44.98
N TRP A 292 2.13 11.21 43.79
CA TRP A 292 2.15 12.64 43.49
C TRP A 292 1.16 13.44 44.35
N VAL A 293 -0.10 12.99 44.44
CA VAL A 293 -1.14 13.63 45.26
C VAL A 293 -0.76 13.60 46.74
N ALA A 294 -0.30 12.46 47.25
CA ALA A 294 0.12 12.33 48.64
C ALA A 294 1.31 13.26 48.96
N PHE A 295 2.30 13.34 48.08
CA PHE A 295 3.43 14.26 48.22
C PHE A 295 2.98 15.73 48.22
N ALA A 296 2.11 16.12 47.28
CA ALA A 296 1.57 17.48 47.22
C ALA A 296 0.78 17.87 48.49
N LEU A 297 0.01 16.92 49.06
CA LEU A 297 -0.75 17.14 50.30
C LEU A 297 0.15 17.24 51.54
N THR A 298 1.25 16.47 51.62
CA THR A 298 2.21 16.57 52.73
C THR A 298 3.01 17.87 52.71
N GLN A 299 3.36 18.40 51.53
CA GLN A 299 4.00 19.71 51.41
C GLN A 299 3.08 20.85 51.88
N ARG A 300 1.77 20.76 51.65
CA ARG A 300 0.79 21.73 52.15
C ARG A 300 0.67 21.73 53.68
N ARG A 301 0.87 20.59 54.34
CA ARG A 301 0.84 20.49 55.82
C ARG A 301 2.13 20.99 56.48
N ALA A 302 3.29 20.79 55.86
CA ALA A 302 4.58 21.27 56.37
C ALA A 302 4.73 22.80 56.32
N GLY A 303 3.89 23.50 55.56
CA GLY A 303 3.80 24.97 55.54
C GLY A 303 2.93 25.59 56.63
N ASN A 304 2.28 24.79 57.49
CA ASN A 304 1.31 25.29 58.48
C ASN A 304 1.62 24.89 59.95
N THR A 305 2.81 24.37 60.24
CA THR A 305 3.31 24.34 61.62
C THR A 305 3.77 25.74 62.01
N GLY A 306 2.91 26.43 62.76
CA GLY A 306 3.18 27.75 63.33
C GLY A 306 4.52 27.78 64.04
N ALA A 307 5.31 28.80 63.72
CA ALA A 307 6.51 29.14 64.44
C ALA A 307 6.15 29.44 65.90
N LEU A 308 6.47 28.53 66.81
CA LEU A 308 6.66 28.87 68.22
C LEU A 308 7.97 29.66 68.32
N THR A 309 7.86 30.98 68.34
CA THR A 309 8.98 31.89 68.59
C THR A 309 9.47 31.72 70.02
N ILE A 310 10.50 30.90 70.20
CA ILE A 310 11.39 30.94 71.37
C ILE A 310 12.55 31.88 71.01
N PRO A 311 12.90 32.90 71.82
CA PRO A 311 13.97 33.84 71.48
C PRO A 311 15.33 33.12 71.55
N GLN A 312 15.98 32.95 70.41
CA GLN A 312 17.31 32.33 70.31
C GLN A 312 18.42 33.39 70.24
N SER A 313 19.44 33.21 71.05
CA SER A 313 20.64 34.04 71.09
C SER A 313 21.53 33.85 69.85
N ALA A 314 22.20 34.93 69.44
CA ALA A 314 22.84 35.13 68.14
C ALA A 314 24.00 34.17 67.78
N TRP A 315 24.39 33.25 68.66
CA TRP A 315 25.54 32.36 68.43
C TRP A 315 25.17 31.03 67.76
N LEU A 316 23.89 30.62 67.76
CA LEU A 316 23.45 29.37 67.12
C LEU A 316 23.20 29.48 65.60
N GLN A 317 23.15 30.69 65.04
CA GLN A 317 22.88 30.89 63.60
C GLN A 317 24.07 30.57 62.68
N ARG A 318 25.31 30.51 63.19
CA ARG A 318 26.50 30.27 62.37
C ARG A 318 26.87 28.79 62.20
N ALA A 319 26.37 27.89 63.04
CA ALA A 319 26.72 26.47 62.99
C ALA A 319 25.81 25.60 62.08
N ALA A 320 24.72 26.14 61.54
CA ALA A 320 23.70 25.36 60.81
C ALA A 320 23.62 25.66 59.30
N GLN A 321 24.67 26.22 58.69
CA GLN A 321 24.64 26.69 57.29
C GLN A 321 25.13 25.72 56.22
N ILE A 322 25.27 24.42 56.52
CA ILE A 322 25.37 23.40 55.46
C ILE A 322 24.27 22.36 55.68
N ASP A 323 23.03 22.79 55.40
CA ASP A 323 21.87 21.93 55.33
C ASP A 323 21.77 21.29 53.94
N LEU A 324 22.34 20.10 53.80
CA LEU A 324 22.23 19.25 52.61
C LEU A 324 20.78 18.74 52.37
N SER A 325 19.83 19.00 53.28
CA SER A 325 18.43 18.55 53.16
C SER A 325 17.53 19.42 52.30
N LYS A 326 17.95 20.65 51.94
CA LYS A 326 17.16 21.55 51.06
C LYS A 326 17.36 21.32 49.57
N ARG A 327 18.53 20.85 49.12
CA ARG A 327 18.80 20.64 47.68
C ARG A 327 18.35 19.26 47.17
N SER A 328 18.40 18.22 47.99
CA SER A 328 18.00 16.86 47.59
C SER A 328 16.48 16.66 47.44
N ARG A 329 15.66 17.51 48.09
CA ARG A 329 14.18 17.43 48.08
C ARG A 329 13.50 17.85 46.77
N ALA A 330 14.18 18.60 45.90
CA ALA A 330 13.64 19.05 44.62
C ALA A 330 14.23 18.28 43.42
N ILE A 331 15.45 17.75 43.53
CA ILE A 331 16.18 17.18 42.39
C ILE A 331 15.56 15.87 41.89
N LEU A 332 15.19 14.95 42.79
CA LEU A 332 14.53 13.69 42.39
C LEU A 332 13.16 13.87 41.72
N PRO A 333 12.22 14.66 42.26
CA PRO A 333 10.93 14.86 41.60
C PRO A 333 11.04 15.68 40.31
N ILE A 334 11.96 16.65 40.23
CA ILE A 334 12.21 17.38 38.97
C ILE A 334 12.84 16.45 37.92
N ALA A 335 13.75 15.55 38.31
CA ALA A 335 14.32 14.56 37.40
C ALA A 335 13.26 13.54 36.93
N PHE A 336 12.36 13.09 37.81
CA PHE A 336 11.26 12.19 37.46
C PHE A 336 10.22 12.87 36.54
N ILE A 337 9.83 14.11 36.83
CA ILE A 337 8.94 14.91 35.97
C ILE A 337 9.62 15.23 34.64
N GLY A 338 10.91 15.55 34.65
CA GLY A 338 11.66 15.86 33.43
C GLY A 338 11.89 14.64 32.52
N LEU A 339 11.92 13.42 33.07
CA LEU A 339 12.20 12.20 32.32
C LEU A 339 10.97 11.36 32.01
N VAL A 340 10.06 11.19 32.98
CA VAL A 340 8.98 10.19 32.90
C VAL A 340 7.66 10.81 32.45
N ALA A 341 7.33 12.03 32.90
CA ALA A 341 6.09 12.70 32.51
C ALA A 341 6.02 13.03 31.00
N PRO A 342 7.07 13.59 30.35
CA PRO A 342 7.03 13.80 28.90
C PRO A 342 6.98 12.49 28.13
N LEU A 343 7.62 11.42 28.61
CA LEU A 343 7.55 10.10 27.97
C LEU A 343 6.15 9.48 28.12
N GLY A 344 5.55 9.55 29.31
CA GLY A 344 4.20 9.03 29.58
C GLY A 344 3.10 9.81 28.85
N LEU A 345 3.21 11.14 28.79
CA LEU A 345 2.30 11.99 28.04
C LEU A 345 2.49 11.80 26.52
N TYR A 346 3.74 11.68 26.06
CA TYR A 346 4.04 11.34 24.66
C TYR A 346 3.43 10.00 24.29
N LEU A 347 3.61 8.95 25.10
CA LEU A 347 3.03 7.63 24.84
C LEU A 347 1.49 7.69 24.89
N ALA A 348 0.89 8.34 25.88
CA ALA A 348 -0.57 8.45 25.99
C ALA A 348 -1.21 9.24 24.84
N LEU A 349 -0.54 10.27 24.31
CA LEU A 349 -1.00 11.01 23.13
C LEU A 349 -0.68 10.30 21.82
N ALA A 350 0.41 9.52 21.77
CA ALA A 350 0.80 8.74 20.60
C ALA A 350 -0.02 7.42 20.46
N THR A 351 -0.62 6.93 21.53
CA THR A 351 -1.49 5.73 21.52
C THR A 351 -2.85 6.02 22.19
N PRO A 352 -3.85 6.51 21.45
CA PRO A 352 -5.21 6.67 21.95
C PRO A 352 -5.81 5.32 22.39
N PRO A 353 -6.56 5.25 23.50
CA PRO A 353 -7.23 4.03 23.91
C PRO A 353 -8.39 3.73 22.96
N GLY A 354 -8.28 2.63 22.21
CA GLY A 354 -9.31 2.16 21.28
C GLY A 354 -8.84 1.96 19.85
N ASP A 355 -7.72 2.58 19.46
CA ASP A 355 -7.12 2.43 18.15
C ASP A 355 -5.82 1.63 18.26
N VAL A 356 -5.91 0.38 17.81
CA VAL A 356 -4.81 -0.57 17.73
C VAL A 356 -3.65 0.04 16.94
N ALA A 357 -2.41 -0.27 17.34
CA ALA A 357 -1.15 0.08 16.66
C ALA A 357 -1.00 -0.46 15.22
N ASP A 358 -2.09 -0.89 14.59
CA ASP A 358 -2.15 -1.37 13.22
C ASP A 358 -2.49 -0.25 12.24
N GLU A 359 -3.04 0.89 12.67
CA GLU A 359 -3.43 1.95 11.74
C GLU A 359 -2.22 2.61 11.06
N PRO A 360 -1.12 2.96 11.75
CA PRO A 360 0.08 3.48 11.07
C PRO A 360 0.71 2.41 10.18
N ALA A 361 0.73 1.14 10.58
CA ALA A 361 1.31 0.06 9.77
C ALA A 361 0.45 -0.27 8.54
N GLN A 362 -0.88 -0.21 8.64
CA GLN A 362 -1.81 -0.40 7.52
C GLN A 362 -1.91 0.84 6.64
N LEU A 363 -1.87 2.07 7.19
CA LEU A 363 -1.75 3.33 6.45
C LEU A 363 -0.40 3.42 5.75
N VAL A 364 0.69 3.01 6.38
CA VAL A 364 2.03 2.96 5.76
C VAL A 364 2.10 1.86 4.70
N ARG A 365 1.47 0.69 4.89
CA ARG A 365 1.33 -0.34 3.84
C ARG A 365 0.41 0.12 2.69
N ALA A 366 -0.68 0.84 2.98
CA ALA A 366 -1.59 1.34 1.97
C ALA A 366 -0.99 2.52 1.18
N ALA A 367 -0.34 3.47 1.86
CA ALA A 367 0.41 4.57 1.23
C ALA A 367 1.63 4.04 0.47
N ALA A 368 2.27 2.97 0.95
CA ALA A 368 3.35 2.29 0.24
C ALA A 368 2.90 1.59 -1.04
N LEU A 369 1.72 0.96 -1.02
CA LEU A 369 1.11 0.33 -2.18
C LEU A 369 0.70 1.38 -3.21
N LEU A 370 0.18 2.53 -2.76
CA LEU A 370 -0.17 3.67 -3.62
C LEU A 370 1.04 4.40 -4.22
N HIS A 371 2.20 4.36 -3.56
CA HIS A 371 3.41 5.08 -3.99
C HIS A 371 4.62 4.17 -4.29
N GLY A 372 4.41 2.86 -4.43
CA GLY A 372 5.41 1.89 -4.89
C GLY A 372 6.71 1.80 -4.07
N THR A 373 6.68 2.19 -2.79
CA THR A 373 7.90 2.53 -2.01
C THR A 373 8.20 1.63 -0.82
N LEU A 374 7.28 0.78 -0.34
CA LEU A 374 7.57 -0.16 0.76
C LEU A 374 7.09 -1.57 0.40
N ILE A 375 8.02 -2.40 -0.07
CA ILE A 375 7.88 -3.86 -0.08
C ILE A 375 8.77 -4.37 1.06
N GLY A 376 8.20 -5.18 1.96
CA GLY A 376 9.00 -5.81 3.02
C GLY A 376 10.02 -6.77 2.42
N GLU A 377 11.27 -6.73 2.91
CA GLU A 377 12.34 -7.65 2.52
C GLU A 377 12.87 -8.37 3.76
N ARG A 378 13.17 -9.68 3.65
CA ARG A 378 13.91 -10.41 4.69
C ARG A 378 15.40 -10.29 4.39
N ARG A 379 16.19 -9.86 5.36
CA ARG A 379 17.64 -9.72 5.21
C ARG A 379 18.35 -10.42 6.36
N VAL A 380 19.45 -11.09 6.04
CA VAL A 380 20.38 -11.56 7.06
C VAL A 380 21.08 -10.33 7.62
N VAL A 381 20.83 -10.02 8.89
CA VAL A 381 21.49 -8.94 9.61
C VAL A 381 22.43 -9.57 10.63
N THR A 382 23.67 -9.07 10.68
CA THR A 382 24.64 -9.51 11.67
C THR A 382 24.30 -8.87 13.01
N THR A 383 23.82 -9.66 13.98
CA THR A 383 23.64 -9.22 15.36
C THR A 383 24.88 -9.58 16.18
N PRO A 384 25.04 -9.03 17.40
CA PRO A 384 26.11 -9.44 18.31
C PRO A 384 26.11 -10.93 18.67
N GLN A 385 24.99 -11.64 18.45
CA GLN A 385 24.87 -13.09 18.68
C GLN A 385 25.06 -13.94 17.41
N GLY A 386 25.29 -13.33 16.24
CA GLY A 386 25.47 -14.01 14.96
C GLY A 386 24.54 -13.51 13.86
N PRO A 387 24.63 -14.08 12.64
CA PRO A 387 23.72 -13.72 11.55
C PRO A 387 22.31 -14.21 11.86
N SER A 388 21.35 -13.28 11.89
CA SER A 388 19.92 -13.56 12.10
C SER A 388 19.11 -13.06 10.90
N VAL A 389 18.12 -13.84 10.47
CA VAL A 389 17.19 -13.43 9.42
C VAL A 389 16.16 -12.50 10.06
N THR A 390 16.22 -11.22 9.72
CA THR A 390 15.29 -10.22 10.24
C THR A 390 14.37 -9.75 9.12
N ALA A 391 13.07 -9.70 9.41
CA ALA A 391 12.11 -9.08 8.52
C ALA A 391 12.23 -7.55 8.67
N GLY A 392 12.33 -6.85 7.56
CA GLY A 392 12.39 -5.39 7.58
C GLY A 392 11.87 -4.78 6.30
N MET A 393 12.02 -3.48 6.16
CA MET A 393 11.57 -2.74 4.99
C MET A 393 12.61 -1.69 4.60
N ARG A 394 12.74 -1.45 3.29
CA ARG A 394 13.52 -0.32 2.76
C ARG A 394 12.67 0.94 2.81
N VAL A 395 12.92 1.77 3.81
CA VAL A 395 12.16 3.00 4.02
C VAL A 395 12.92 4.17 3.40
N ASN A 396 12.25 4.96 2.56
CA ASN A 396 12.81 6.25 2.18
C ASN A 396 12.85 7.17 3.39
N LEU A 397 14.03 7.64 3.79
CA LEU A 397 14.27 8.50 4.97
C LEU A 397 13.38 9.75 4.99
N ALA A 398 12.88 10.21 3.84
CA ALA A 398 11.92 11.30 3.76
C ALA A 398 10.56 10.97 4.40
N VAL A 399 10.12 9.71 4.38
CA VAL A 399 8.86 9.26 4.99
C VAL A 399 8.87 9.47 6.51
N PRO A 400 9.82 8.90 7.29
CA PRO A 400 9.88 9.17 8.70
C PRO A 400 10.18 10.65 8.97
N ARG A 401 11.04 11.33 8.19
CA ARG A 401 11.31 12.76 8.42
C ARG A 401 10.13 13.69 8.16
N ALA A 402 9.20 13.31 7.29
CA ALA A 402 7.99 14.06 7.01
C ALA A 402 6.83 13.68 7.95
N GLY A 403 6.82 12.45 8.46
CA GLY A 403 5.73 11.90 9.30
C GLY A 403 6.04 11.68 10.78
N PHE A 404 7.29 11.89 11.26
CA PHE A 404 7.64 11.71 12.69
C PHE A 404 7.08 12.80 13.59
N ASN A 405 6.63 13.93 13.03
CA ASN A 405 5.97 14.96 13.81
C ASN A 405 4.46 14.67 13.82
N PRO A 406 3.87 14.23 14.95
CA PRO A 406 2.46 13.85 15.02
C PRO A 406 1.50 15.03 14.79
N PHE A 407 2.00 16.27 14.79
CA PHE A 407 1.22 17.48 14.55
C PHE A 407 1.26 17.98 13.10
N ILE A 408 2.06 17.35 12.22
CA ILE A 408 2.16 17.72 10.81
C ILE A 408 1.67 16.54 9.98
N PRO A 409 0.51 16.65 9.31
CA PRO A 409 0.02 15.58 8.45
C PRO A 409 1.03 15.31 7.33
N LEU A 410 1.19 14.03 6.97
CA LEU A 410 2.03 13.62 5.86
C LEU A 410 1.35 14.07 4.55
N THR A 411 1.70 15.26 4.07
CA THR A 411 1.24 15.78 2.78
C THR A 411 2.27 15.55 1.69
N LYS A 412 1.81 15.43 0.44
CA LYS A 412 2.68 15.29 -0.74
C LYS A 412 3.77 16.37 -0.80
N ALA A 413 3.39 17.62 -0.55
CA ALA A 413 4.31 18.76 -0.56
C ALA A 413 5.41 18.65 0.51
N ASN A 414 5.06 18.27 1.74
CA ASN A 414 6.03 18.08 2.83
C ASN A 414 6.95 16.88 2.56
N PHE A 415 6.40 15.77 2.08
CA PHE A 415 7.19 14.61 1.68
C PHE A 415 8.22 14.94 0.60
N GLU A 416 7.81 15.60 -0.50
CA GLU A 416 8.71 16.00 -1.59
C GLU A 416 9.77 17.01 -1.13
N GLN A 417 9.44 17.91 -0.19
CA GLN A 417 10.40 18.82 0.43
C GLN A 417 11.45 18.08 1.28
N LYS A 418 11.05 17.09 2.08
CA LYS A 418 11.96 16.26 2.88
C LYS A 418 12.80 15.30 2.04
N GLN A 419 12.28 14.88 0.89
CA GLN A 419 13.01 14.10 -0.09
C GLN A 419 14.13 14.90 -0.75
N ARG A 420 13.87 16.16 -1.13
CA ARG A 420 14.88 17.09 -1.68
C ARG A 420 16.02 17.44 -0.72
N THR A 421 15.78 17.30 0.59
CA THR A 421 16.74 17.68 1.65
C THR A 421 17.48 16.49 2.27
N SER A 422 17.15 15.25 1.90
CA SER A 422 17.80 14.04 2.42
C SER A 422 18.91 13.55 1.49
N TRP A 423 20.11 14.10 1.67
CA TRP A 423 21.29 13.90 0.80
C TRP A 423 22.09 12.61 1.03
N VAL A 424 21.62 11.68 1.87
CA VAL A 424 22.37 10.45 2.23
C VAL A 424 21.44 9.25 2.10
N GLN A 425 21.84 8.29 1.27
CA GLN A 425 21.18 7.02 0.90
C GLN A 425 19.63 7.05 0.88
N PRO A 426 18.99 6.97 -0.31
CA PRO A 426 17.55 7.19 -0.43
C PRO A 426 16.68 6.17 0.31
N HIS A 427 17.25 5.04 0.75
CA HIS A 427 16.54 3.99 1.48
C HIS A 427 17.40 3.35 2.57
N ILE A 428 16.88 3.27 3.80
CA ILE A 428 17.49 2.50 4.90
C ILE A 428 16.67 1.24 5.17
N PHE A 429 17.35 0.15 5.53
CA PHE A 429 16.67 -1.05 6.01
C PHE A 429 16.30 -0.86 7.48
N VAL A 430 15.00 -0.87 7.77
CA VAL A 430 14.46 -0.82 9.13
C VAL A 430 13.93 -2.20 9.45
N SER A 431 14.52 -2.86 10.44
CA SER A 431 13.98 -4.09 11.01
C SER A 431 12.66 -3.80 11.72
N ILE A 432 11.64 -4.62 11.48
CA ILE A 432 10.32 -4.49 12.09
C ILE A 432 10.24 -5.41 13.31
#